data_AF-A0A967H3P0-F1
#
_entry.id   AF-A0A967H3P0-F1
#
_cell.length_a   1.000
_cell.length_b   1.000
_cell.length_c   1.000
_cell.angle_alpha   90.00
_cell.angle_beta   90.00
_cell.angle_gamma   90.00
#
_symmetry.space_group_name_H-M   'P 1'
#
loop_
_entity.id
_entity.type
_entity.pdbx_description
1 polymer ?
#
loop_
_entity_poly.entity_id
_entity_poly.type
_entity_poly.pdbx_seq_one_letter_code
_entity_poly.pdbx_strand_id
1 'polypeptide(L)'
;IDCEACGNYGRPLADVVLDERHPAAVALEISSFQLETIDTFRPDVSVWLNFSPDHMDRYHSVEEYRAAKLRIFENQTEGDTAVVRLGEEVGVLRPSRVTFSATEEGGDFGLRGTTIHAGHETVLDLAETRLRGIHNAENVM
;
A
#
# COMPACT_ATOMS: atom_id res chain seq x y z
N ILE A 1 -18.02 1.07 9.49
CA ILE A 1 -16.67 1.38 9.99
C ILE A 1 -16.33 2.72 9.39
N ASP A 2 -16.03 3.72 10.21
CA ASP A 2 -15.54 5.03 9.74
C ASP A 2 -14.04 4.94 9.47
N CYS A 3 -13.60 5.58 8.38
CA CYS A 3 -12.21 5.59 7.94
C CYS A 3 -11.85 7.02 7.49
N GLU A 4 -10.70 7.50 7.92
CA GLU A 4 -10.23 8.85 7.59
C GLU A 4 -8.94 8.80 6.76
N ALA A 5 -8.91 9.56 5.67
CA ALA A 5 -7.72 9.71 4.83
C ALA A 5 -6.74 10.70 5.47
N CYS A 6 -5.50 10.26 5.67
CA CYS A 6 -4.48 11.01 6.40
C CYS A 6 -3.11 10.97 5.73
N GLY A 7 -2.21 11.85 6.19
CA GLY A 7 -0.81 11.86 5.82
C GLY A 7 -0.48 12.94 4.80
N ASN A 8 0.22 12.58 3.72
CA ASN A 8 0.56 13.53 2.64
C ASN A 8 -0.68 14.03 1.88
N TYR A 9 -1.77 13.26 1.95
CA TYR A 9 -3.08 13.66 1.47
C TYR A 9 -4.09 13.59 2.62
N GLY A 10 -5.06 14.51 2.62
CA GLY A 10 -6.07 14.58 3.67
C GLY A 10 -5.54 15.25 4.94
N ARG A 11 -5.92 14.72 6.10
CA ARG A 11 -5.60 15.33 7.39
C ARG A 11 -4.22 14.89 7.89
N PRO A 12 -3.39 15.77 8.49
CA PRO A 12 -2.17 15.34 9.14
C PRO A 12 -2.45 14.27 10.20
N LEU A 13 -1.70 13.16 10.18
CA LEU A 13 -1.90 12.07 11.14
C LEU A 13 -1.78 12.55 12.60
N ALA A 14 -0.88 13.50 12.87
CA ALA A 14 -0.71 14.08 14.19
C ALA A 14 -2.00 14.72 14.72
N ASP A 15 -2.80 15.36 13.86
CA ASP A 15 -4.05 15.99 14.27
C ASP A 15 -5.08 14.94 14.68
N VAL A 16 -5.15 13.81 13.96
CA VAL A 16 -6.05 12.69 14.30
C VAL A 16 -5.65 12.07 15.63
N VAL A 17 -4.35 11.89 15.88
CA VAL A 17 -3.84 11.35 17.15
C VAL A 17 -4.21 12.25 18.35
N LEU A 18 -4.21 13.57 18.14
CA LEU A 18 -4.53 14.55 19.18
C LEU A 18 -6.02 14.74 19.44
N ASP A 19 -6.91 14.15 18.63
CA ASP A 19 -8.35 14.25 18.84
C ASP A 19 -8.83 13.48 20.07
N GLU A 20 -9.92 13.96 20.65
CA GLU A 20 -10.64 13.26 21.73
C GLU A 20 -11.33 11.97 21.26
N ARG A 21 -11.58 11.83 19.95
CA ARG A 21 -12.22 10.68 19.33
C ARG A 21 -11.45 10.28 18.08
N HIS A 22 -11.04 9.01 18.02
CA HIS A 22 -10.33 8.45 16.86
C HIS A 22 -11.29 7.72 15.92
N PRO A 23 -11.08 7.78 14.60
CA PRO A 23 -11.84 6.97 13.65
C PRO A 23 -11.53 5.48 13.86
N ALA A 24 -12.42 4.59 13.44
CA ALA A 24 -12.16 3.15 13.53
C ALA A 24 -11.00 2.68 12.64
N ALA A 25 -10.66 3.42 11.57
CA ALA A 25 -9.51 3.17 10.73
C ALA A 25 -8.92 4.47 10.15
N VAL A 26 -7.65 4.40 9.78
CA VAL A 26 -6.94 5.48 9.07
C VAL A 26 -6.37 4.92 7.77
N ALA A 27 -6.67 5.57 6.65
CA ALA A 27 -6.00 5.35 5.37
C ALA A 27 -4.85 6.36 5.26
N LEU A 28 -3.63 5.92 5.58
CA LEU A 28 -2.47 6.80 5.67
C LEU A 28 -1.62 6.75 4.39
N GLU A 29 -1.49 7.88 3.70
CA GLU A 29 -0.48 8.07 2.67
C GLU A 29 0.82 8.58 3.31
N ILE A 30 1.89 7.78 3.23
CA ILE A 30 3.19 8.07 3.86
C ILE A 30 4.33 8.07 2.83
N SER A 31 5.20 9.07 2.92
CA SER A 31 6.37 9.22 2.04
C SER A 31 7.58 8.46 2.57
N SER A 32 8.58 8.24 1.71
CA SER A 32 9.88 7.71 2.13
C SER A 32 10.56 8.61 3.16
N PHE A 33 10.41 9.94 3.05
CA PHE A 33 10.98 10.89 4.00
C PHE A 33 10.42 10.71 5.41
N GLN A 34 9.12 10.42 5.53
CA GLN A 34 8.51 10.11 6.82
C GLN A 34 8.98 8.75 7.35
N LEU A 35 9.04 7.74 6.47
CA LEU A 35 9.54 6.41 6.81
C LEU A 35 11.00 6.39 7.28
N GLU A 36 11.84 7.33 6.84
CA GLU A 36 13.22 7.50 7.33
C GLU A 36 13.33 7.83 8.82
N THR A 37 12.25 8.28 9.46
CA THR A 37 12.30 8.76 10.84
C THR A 37 11.43 7.93 11.79
N ILE A 38 10.85 6.83 11.31
CA ILE A 38 10.05 5.96 12.16
C ILE A 38 10.92 5.27 13.21
N ASP A 39 10.31 4.99 14.36
CA ASP A 39 10.88 4.15 15.42
C ASP A 39 9.91 2.99 15.68
N THR A 40 8.70 3.29 16.19
CA THR A 40 7.68 2.28 16.55
C THR A 40 6.48 2.23 15.60
N PHE A 41 6.55 2.93 14.46
CA PHE A 41 5.46 2.96 13.48
C PHE A 41 5.20 1.56 12.94
N ARG A 42 3.99 1.04 13.16
CA ARG A 42 3.57 -0.31 12.77
C ARG A 42 2.13 -0.27 12.24
N PRO A 43 1.93 -0.27 10.92
CA PRO A 43 0.59 -0.35 10.34
C PRO A 43 0.04 -1.78 10.44
N ASP A 44 -1.26 -1.94 10.73
CA ASP A 44 -1.93 -3.25 10.66
C ASP A 44 -1.94 -3.80 9.22
N VAL A 45 -2.07 -2.90 8.25
CA VAL A 45 -1.99 -3.19 6.81
C VAL A 45 -1.06 -2.17 6.15
N SER A 46 -0.03 -2.65 5.47
CA SER A 46 0.85 -1.83 4.62
C SER A 46 0.61 -2.18 3.16
N VAL A 47 0.62 -1.18 2.27
CA VAL A 47 0.41 -1.38 0.84
C VAL A 47 1.62 -0.89 0.05
N TRP A 48 2.19 -1.78 -0.78
CA TRP A 48 3.26 -1.46 -1.72
C TRP A 48 2.74 -1.56 -3.15
N LEU A 49 2.45 -0.40 -3.75
CA LEU A 49 1.84 -0.31 -5.07
C LEU A 49 2.83 -0.57 -6.19
N ASN A 50 3.96 0.15 -6.21
CA ASN A 50 5.01 0.01 -7.19
C ASN A 50 6.28 0.71 -6.69
N PHE A 51 7.41 0.44 -7.35
CA PHE A 51 8.65 1.16 -7.11
C PHE A 51 9.30 1.64 -8.41
N SER A 52 9.51 2.95 -8.52
CA SER A 52 10.30 3.60 -9.57
C SER A 52 11.24 4.63 -8.96
N PRO A 53 12.46 4.84 -9.48
CA PRO A 53 13.36 5.89 -9.02
C PRO A 53 12.67 7.27 -8.98
N ASP A 54 12.75 7.94 -7.84
CA ASP A 54 12.25 9.29 -7.61
C ASP A 54 13.11 9.96 -6.52
N HIS A 55 13.05 11.29 -6.39
CA HIS A 55 13.79 12.04 -5.36
C HIS A 55 15.32 11.81 -5.36
N MET A 56 15.93 11.67 -6.54
CA MET A 56 17.38 11.46 -6.70
C MET A 56 18.22 12.70 -6.37
N ASP A 57 17.58 13.82 -6.06
CA ASP A 57 18.16 15.01 -5.45
C ASP A 57 18.37 14.86 -3.94
N ARG A 58 17.66 13.93 -3.29
CA ARG A 58 17.70 13.68 -1.84
C ARG A 58 18.45 12.39 -1.46
N TYR A 59 18.35 11.36 -2.28
CA TYR A 59 18.99 10.07 -2.05
C TYR A 59 20.27 9.94 -2.86
N HIS A 60 21.30 9.35 -2.26
CA HIS A 60 22.57 9.09 -2.92
C HIS A 60 22.46 7.94 -3.93
N SER A 61 21.46 7.06 -3.78
CA SER A 61 21.17 6.01 -4.74
C SER A 61 19.71 5.53 -4.70
N VAL A 62 19.30 4.78 -5.73
CA VAL A 62 17.98 4.15 -5.80
C VAL A 62 17.79 3.11 -4.69
N GLU A 63 18.88 2.45 -4.29
CA GLU A 63 18.88 1.47 -3.19
C GLU A 63 18.61 2.13 -1.85
N GLU A 64 19.18 3.31 -1.59
CA GLU A 64 18.90 4.08 -0.37
C GLU A 64 17.42 4.49 -0.32
N TYR A 65 16.88 4.98 -1.44
CA TYR A 65 15.46 5.31 -1.56
C TYR A 65 14.55 4.08 -1.34
N ARG A 66 14.90 2.94 -1.94
CA ARG A 66 14.19 1.67 -1.73
C ARG A 66 14.24 1.26 -0.28
N ALA A 67 15.41 1.30 0.36
CA ALA A 67 15.59 0.97 1.76
C ALA A 67 14.71 1.85 2.66
N ALA A 68 14.66 3.16 2.40
CA ALA A 68 13.79 4.09 3.12
C ALA A 68 12.30 3.71 3.00
N LYS A 69 11.81 3.36 1.81
CA LYS A 69 10.42 2.89 1.63
C LYS A 69 10.14 1.55 2.29
N LEU A 70 11.09 0.60 2.23
CA LEU A 70 10.92 -0.74 2.81
C LEU A 70 10.72 -0.70 4.33
N ARG A 71 11.10 0.40 5.00
CA ARG A 71 10.82 0.61 6.41
C ARG A 71 9.34 0.58 6.77
N ILE A 72 8.41 0.72 5.81
CA ILE A 72 6.97 0.54 6.04
C ILE A 72 6.64 -0.83 6.67
N PHE A 73 7.46 -1.85 6.40
CA PHE A 73 7.29 -3.21 6.91
C PHE A 73 8.11 -3.48 8.19
N GLU A 74 8.99 -2.57 8.61
CA GLU A 74 10.07 -2.81 9.59
C GLU A 74 9.55 -3.35 10.93
N ASN A 75 8.47 -2.75 11.43
CA ASN A 75 7.90 -3.09 12.74
C ASN A 75 6.71 -4.05 12.65
N GLN A 76 6.32 -4.48 11.45
CA GLN A 76 5.23 -5.43 11.28
C GLN A 76 5.64 -6.84 11.74
N THR A 77 4.65 -7.61 12.18
CA THR A 77 4.75 -8.96 12.72
C THR A 77 3.86 -9.90 11.90
N GLU A 78 3.92 -11.21 12.20
CA GLU A 78 3.12 -12.24 11.53
C GLU A 78 1.59 -12.00 11.62
N GLY A 79 1.14 -11.23 12.61
CA GLY A 79 -0.27 -10.85 12.78
C GLY A 79 -0.73 -9.68 11.89
N ASP A 80 0.19 -9.01 11.20
CA ASP A 80 -0.11 -7.87 10.32
C ASP A 80 -0.13 -8.32 8.85
N THR A 81 -0.59 -7.44 7.95
CA THR A 81 -0.70 -7.74 6.51
C THR A 81 0.13 -6.78 5.66
N ALA A 82 0.83 -7.35 4.67
CA ALA A 82 1.49 -6.62 3.60
C ALA A 82 0.81 -6.92 2.27
N VAL A 83 0.18 -5.91 1.68
CA VAL A 83 -0.39 -5.96 0.32
C VAL A 83 0.67 -5.49 -0.66
N VAL A 84 1.09 -6.35 -1.59
CA VAL A 84 2.24 -6.09 -2.46
C VAL A 84 1.88 -6.42 -3.90
N ARG A 85 2.12 -5.49 -4.82
CA ARG A 85 1.97 -5.76 -6.25
C ARG A 85 2.90 -6.90 -6.69
N LEU A 86 2.39 -7.86 -7.47
CA LEU A 86 3.20 -8.96 -7.98
C LEU A 86 4.35 -8.40 -8.84
N GLY A 87 5.52 -9.03 -8.73
CA GLY A 87 6.76 -8.59 -9.38
C GLY A 87 7.58 -7.59 -8.58
N GLU A 88 7.06 -7.02 -7.49
CA GLU A 88 7.82 -6.09 -6.63
C GLU A 88 8.78 -6.82 -5.67
N GLU A 89 10.04 -6.41 -5.69
CA GLU A 89 11.08 -6.96 -4.82
C GLU A 89 11.11 -6.30 -3.43
N VAL A 90 10.26 -6.79 -2.52
CA VAL A 90 10.17 -6.27 -1.14
C VAL A 90 10.98 -7.09 -0.11
N GLY A 91 11.70 -8.11 -0.56
CA GLY A 91 12.46 -9.01 0.31
C GLY A 91 11.58 -9.98 1.10
N VAL A 92 12.14 -10.55 2.16
CA VAL A 92 11.42 -11.46 3.07
C VAL A 92 10.69 -10.61 4.11
N LEU A 93 9.38 -10.77 4.17
CA LEU A 93 8.51 -10.04 5.10
C LEU A 93 8.10 -10.94 6.28
N ARG A 94 7.95 -10.33 7.46
CA ARG A 94 7.30 -10.93 8.63
C ARG A 94 5.76 -10.98 8.52
N PRO A 95 5.06 -9.92 8.06
CA PRO A 95 3.60 -9.95 7.93
C PRO A 95 3.13 -10.98 6.90
N SER A 96 1.85 -11.35 7.03
CA SER A 96 1.15 -12.13 6.02
C SER A 96 1.10 -11.35 4.71
N ARG A 97 1.51 -11.96 3.61
CA ARG A 97 1.56 -11.29 2.30
C ARG A 97 0.31 -11.58 1.48
N VAL A 98 -0.34 -10.52 1.02
CA VAL A 98 -1.41 -10.54 0.01
C VAL A 98 -0.87 -9.87 -1.25
N THR A 99 -1.19 -10.42 -2.41
CA THR A 99 -0.65 -9.97 -3.68
C THR A 99 -1.73 -9.59 -4.68
N PHE A 100 -1.45 -8.60 -5.52
CA PHE A 100 -2.34 -8.20 -6.59
C PHE A 100 -1.57 -7.94 -7.88
N SER A 101 -2.20 -8.14 -9.03
CA SER A 101 -1.64 -7.72 -10.32
C SER A 101 -2.72 -7.60 -11.39
N ALA A 102 -2.65 -6.54 -12.19
CA ALA A 102 -3.52 -6.41 -13.36
C ALA A 102 -2.90 -7.02 -14.63
N THR A 103 -1.62 -7.38 -14.58
CA THR A 103 -0.83 -7.77 -15.76
C THR A 103 -0.20 -9.16 -15.65
N GLU A 104 -0.06 -9.69 -14.44
CA GLU A 104 0.56 -10.99 -14.17
C GLU A 104 -0.46 -11.94 -13.55
N GLU A 105 -0.35 -13.23 -13.88
CA GLU A 105 -1.16 -14.28 -13.27
C GLU A 105 -0.54 -14.76 -11.96
N GLY A 106 -1.38 -15.25 -11.04
CA GLY A 106 -0.92 -15.89 -9.79
C GLY A 106 -0.92 -15.00 -8.55
N GLY A 107 -1.35 -13.73 -8.66
CA GLY A 107 -1.67 -12.90 -7.50
C GLY A 107 -2.98 -13.35 -6.81
N ASP A 108 -3.13 -13.03 -5.53
CA ASP A 108 -4.37 -13.29 -4.78
C ASP A 108 -5.54 -12.51 -5.39
N PHE A 109 -5.27 -11.29 -5.86
CA PHE A 109 -6.16 -10.45 -6.65
C PHE A 109 -5.66 -10.28 -8.08
N GLY A 110 -6.55 -10.41 -9.07
CA GLY A 110 -6.19 -10.28 -10.48
C GLY A 110 -7.28 -9.72 -11.37
N LEU A 111 -6.87 -9.17 -12.53
CA LEU A 111 -7.78 -8.64 -13.55
C LEU A 111 -8.02 -9.66 -14.68
N ARG A 112 -9.29 -9.94 -15.00
CA ARG A 112 -9.70 -10.72 -16.19
C ARG A 112 -10.72 -9.92 -17.00
N GLY A 113 -10.32 -9.42 -18.17
CA GLY A 113 -11.12 -8.46 -18.93
C GLY A 113 -11.29 -7.16 -18.13
N THR A 114 -12.51 -6.83 -17.71
CA THR A 114 -12.82 -5.70 -16.81
C THR A 114 -13.08 -6.12 -15.37
N THR A 115 -13.13 -7.43 -15.10
CA THR A 115 -13.51 -7.97 -13.79
C THR A 115 -12.29 -8.25 -12.92
N ILE A 116 -12.34 -7.76 -11.68
CA ILE A 116 -11.39 -8.05 -10.61
C ILE A 116 -11.83 -9.33 -9.88
N HIS A 117 -10.90 -10.24 -9.66
CA HIS A 117 -11.12 -11.53 -9.02
C HIS A 117 -10.23 -11.70 -7.78
N ALA A 118 -10.76 -12.30 -6.73
CA ALA A 118 -10.02 -12.88 -5.62
C ALA A 118 -10.05 -14.41 -5.77
N GLY A 119 -8.97 -15.00 -6.27
CA GLY A 119 -8.95 -16.41 -6.68
C GLY A 119 -10.00 -16.75 -7.77
N HIS A 120 -11.09 -17.39 -7.35
CA HIS A 120 -12.22 -17.77 -8.24
C HIS A 120 -13.44 -16.87 -8.10
N GLU A 121 -13.47 -15.99 -7.10
CA GLU A 121 -14.59 -15.10 -6.82
C GLU A 121 -14.43 -13.78 -7.57
N THR A 122 -15.47 -13.36 -8.31
CA THR A 122 -15.53 -12.02 -8.88
C THR A 122 -15.88 -11.02 -7.79
N VAL A 123 -15.01 -10.04 -7.56
CA VAL A 123 -15.17 -9.02 -6.50
C VAL A 123 -15.78 -7.73 -7.05
N LEU A 124 -15.39 -7.33 -8.26
CA LEU A 124 -15.85 -6.08 -8.88
C LEU A 124 -15.73 -6.13 -10.41
N ASP A 125 -16.66 -5.50 -11.13
CA ASP A 125 -16.46 -5.17 -12.54
C ASP A 125 -16.12 -3.68 -12.71
N LEU A 126 -14.91 -3.39 -13.22
CA LEU A 126 -14.47 -2.01 -13.49
C LEU A 126 -15.37 -1.30 -14.48
N ALA A 127 -16.07 -2.03 -15.37
CA ALA A 127 -17.01 -1.44 -16.32
C ALA A 127 -18.17 -0.72 -15.62
N GLU A 128 -18.56 -1.17 -14.42
CA GLU A 128 -19.61 -0.59 -13.59
C GLU A 128 -19.13 0.65 -12.81
N THR A 129 -17.82 0.88 -12.75
CA THR A 129 -17.22 2.06 -12.12
C THR A 129 -16.96 3.18 -13.14
N ARG A 130 -16.48 4.33 -12.66
CA ARG A 130 -15.92 5.39 -13.52
C ARG A 130 -14.42 5.23 -13.76
N LEU A 131 -13.79 4.22 -13.16
CA LEU A 131 -12.35 3.99 -13.19
C LEU A 131 -11.98 3.19 -14.44
N ARG A 132 -10.92 3.61 -15.13
CA ARG A 132 -10.53 3.04 -16.43
C ARG A 132 -9.02 2.84 -16.49
N GLY A 133 -8.58 1.76 -17.14
CA GLY A 133 -7.17 1.46 -17.35
C GLY A 133 -6.54 0.62 -16.25
N ILE A 134 -5.38 0.06 -16.58
CA ILE A 134 -4.65 -0.95 -15.77
C ILE A 134 -4.25 -0.39 -14.40
N HIS A 135 -3.70 0.82 -14.35
CA HIS A 135 -3.31 1.46 -13.08
C HIS A 135 -4.50 1.62 -12.12
N ASN A 136 -5.69 1.92 -12.65
CA ASN A 136 -6.89 2.02 -11.83
C ASN A 136 -7.41 0.64 -11.41
N ALA A 137 -7.22 -0.39 -12.23
CA ALA A 137 -7.50 -1.76 -11.80
C ALA A 137 -6.63 -2.13 -10.60
N GLU A 138 -5.32 -1.82 -10.67
CA GLU A 138 -4.36 -2.07 -9.59
C GLU A 138 -4.68 -1.27 -8.31
N ASN A 139 -5.11 -0.02 -8.42
CA ASN A 139 -5.50 0.78 -7.25
C ASN A 139 -6.80 0.31 -6.58
N VAL A 140 -7.64 -0.46 -7.29
CA VAL A 140 -8.93 -0.94 -6.80
C VAL A 140 -8.86 -2.35 -6.21
N MET A 141 -7.86 -3.13 -6.64
CA MET A 141 -7.51 -4.42 -6.03
C MET A 141 -6.91 -4.20 -4.64
#